data_AF-A0A2E1FHF2-F1
#
_entry.id   AF-A0A2E1FHF2-F1
#
_cell.length_a   1.000
_cell.length_b   1.000
_cell.length_c   1.000
_cell.angle_alpha   90.00
_cell.angle_beta   90.00
_cell.angle_gamma   90.00
#
_symmetry.space_group_name_H-M   'P 1'
#
loop_
_entity.id
_entity.type
_entity.pdbx_description
1 polymer ?
#
loop_
_entity_poly.entity_id
_entity_poly.type
_entity_poly.pdbx_seq_one_letter_code
_entity_poly.pdbx_strand_id
1 'polypeptide(L)'
;MKVLIDGFFQWIAFNTETFKFSGSGGGEYETEDGKYIEIIQYFSRDDSRVGAELDFNYEIKNKDWYHAGLCSKGKPINEVWSIRDNK
;
A
#
# COMPACT_ATOMS: atom_id res chain seq x y z
N MET A 1 0.08 3.46 7.94
CA MET A 1 -1.38 3.23 7.86
C MET A 1 -1.77 3.16 6.40
N LYS A 2 -2.73 2.31 6.03
CA LYS A 2 -3.24 2.18 4.66
C LYS A 2 -4.77 2.17 4.68
N VAL A 3 -5.37 2.78 3.68
CA VAL A 3 -6.82 2.83 3.44
C VAL A 3 -7.05 2.27 2.04
N LEU A 4 -8.04 1.40 1.91
CA LEU A 4 -8.49 0.76 0.67
C LEU A 4 -10.00 0.97 0.59
N ILE A 5 -10.49 1.67 -0.43
CA ILE A 5 -11.92 1.99 -0.59
C ILE A 5 -12.25 2.17 -2.08
N ASP A 6 -13.28 1.49 -2.57
CA ASP A 6 -13.83 1.64 -3.93
C ASP A 6 -12.78 1.61 -5.06
N GLY A 7 -11.80 0.71 -4.99
CA GLY A 7 -10.71 0.61 -5.98
C GLY A 7 -9.59 1.65 -5.82
N PHE A 8 -9.62 2.46 -4.76
CA PHE A 8 -8.56 3.42 -4.44
C PHE A 8 -7.83 3.06 -3.16
N PHE A 9 -6.51 3.28 -3.17
CA PHE A 9 -5.67 3.10 -1.99
C PHE A 9 -4.94 4.39 -1.63
N GLN A 10 -4.69 4.55 -0.34
CA GLN A 10 -3.75 5.55 0.18
C GLN A 10 -2.98 4.93 1.33
N TRP A 11 -1.66 5.11 1.33
CA TRP A 11 -0.82 4.85 2.50
C TRP A 11 -0.23 6.14 3.04
N ILE A 12 -0.01 6.16 4.36
CA ILE A 12 0.59 7.28 5.09
C ILE A 12 1.69 6.73 5.98
N ALA A 13 2.88 7.32 5.83
CA ALA A 13 4.03 7.13 6.69
C ALA A 13 4.12 8.29 7.69
N PHE A 14 4.05 7.98 8.98
CA PHE A 14 4.16 8.94 10.06
C PHE A 14 4.79 8.27 11.29
N ASN A 15 5.38 9.07 12.18
CA ASN A 15 5.85 8.59 13.47
C ASN A 15 4.66 8.36 14.41
N THR A 16 4.54 7.18 15.00
CA THR A 16 3.35 6.78 15.78
C THR A 16 3.26 7.42 17.16
N GLU A 17 4.36 7.96 17.69
CA GLU A 17 4.39 8.62 19.02
C GLU A 17 4.09 10.12 18.90
N THR A 18 4.68 10.77 17.91
CA THR A 18 4.63 12.24 17.70
C THR A 18 3.64 12.66 16.63
N PHE A 19 3.09 11.70 15.88
CA PHE A 19 2.26 11.93 14.69
C PHE A 19 2.93 12.75 13.58
N LYS A 20 4.26 12.92 13.63
CA LYS A 20 5.00 13.64 12.60
C LYS A 20 4.87 12.94 11.26
N PHE A 21 4.30 13.64 10.29
CA PHE A 21 4.16 13.18 8.91
C PHE A 21 5.52 13.00 8.23
N SER A 22 5.66 11.92 7.48
CA SER A 22 6.86 11.62 6.68
C SER A 22 6.58 11.50 5.19
N GLY A 23 5.38 11.08 4.79
CA GLY A 23 4.99 10.98 3.40
C GLY A 23 3.65 10.25 3.21
N SER A 24 3.05 10.42 2.04
CA SER A 24 1.84 9.73 1.62
C SER A 24 1.97 9.36 0.14
N GLY A 25 1.35 8.26 -0.24
CA GLY A 25 1.18 7.88 -1.64
C GLY A 25 -0.13 7.14 -1.81
N GLY A 26 -0.61 7.10 -3.04
CA GLY A 26 -1.89 6.47 -3.34
C GLY A 26 -2.23 6.51 -4.81
N GLY A 27 -3.39 5.95 -5.13
CA GLY A 27 -3.91 5.83 -6.47
C GLY A 27 -4.95 4.73 -6.54
N GLU A 28 -4.99 4.05 -7.67
CA GLU A 28 -5.93 2.96 -7.94
C GLU A 28 -5.32 1.62 -7.60
N TYR A 29 -6.15 0.67 -7.19
CA TYR A 29 -5.75 -0.70 -7.00
C TYR A 29 -6.79 -1.67 -7.53
N GLU A 30 -6.30 -2.83 -7.95
CA GLU A 30 -7.12 -3.96 -8.35
C GLU A 30 -6.70 -5.21 -7.59
N THR A 31 -7.67 -6.09 -7.34
CA THR A 31 -7.45 -7.38 -6.70
C THR A 31 -8.17 -8.46 -7.50
N GLU A 32 -7.41 -9.32 -8.16
CA GLU A 32 -7.95 -10.40 -8.98
C GLU A 32 -7.04 -11.63 -8.86
N ASP A 33 -7.61 -12.82 -8.67
CA ASP A 33 -6.88 -14.11 -8.67
C ASP A 33 -5.60 -14.16 -7.81
N GLY A 34 -5.61 -13.52 -6.63
CA GLY A 34 -4.46 -13.48 -5.73
C GLY A 34 -3.37 -12.47 -6.13
N LYS A 35 -3.66 -11.61 -7.12
CA LYS A 35 -2.87 -10.44 -7.50
C LYS A 35 -3.42 -9.17 -6.89
N TYR A 36 -2.53 -8.36 -6.35
CA TYR A 36 -2.81 -7.03 -5.84
C TYR A 36 -1.95 -6.06 -6.65
N ILE A 37 -2.60 -5.27 -7.50
CA ILE A 37 -1.93 -4.34 -8.41
C ILE A 37 -2.21 -2.92 -7.93
N GLU A 38 -1.17 -2.13 -7.73
CA GLU A 38 -1.27 -0.70 -7.40
C GLU A 38 -0.80 0.16 -8.57
N ILE A 39 -1.61 1.13 -8.98
CA ILE A 39 -1.24 2.17 -9.94
C ILE A 39 -1.00 3.46 -9.15
N ILE A 40 0.25 3.91 -9.10
CA ILE A 40 0.62 5.11 -8.33
C ILE A 40 0.11 6.36 -9.05
N GLN A 41 -0.85 7.08 -8.45
CA GLN A 41 -1.35 8.35 -8.99
C GLN A 41 -0.70 9.57 -8.32
N TYR A 42 -0.23 9.43 -7.08
CA TYR A 42 0.56 10.46 -6.40
C TYR A 42 1.52 9.86 -5.39
N PHE A 43 2.64 10.56 -5.18
CA PHE A 43 3.57 10.25 -4.11
C PHE A 43 4.24 11.52 -3.60
N SER A 44 3.97 11.88 -2.35
CA SER A 44 4.36 13.18 -1.77
C SER A 44 5.86 13.41 -1.62
N ARG A 45 6.69 12.37 -1.79
CA ARG A 45 8.16 12.46 -1.64
C ARG A 45 8.93 12.32 -2.94
N ASP A 46 8.30 11.76 -3.98
CA ASP A 46 8.95 11.47 -5.27
C ASP A 46 7.86 11.28 -6.33
N ASP A 47 7.55 12.35 -7.05
CA ASP A 47 6.56 12.37 -8.13
C ASP A 47 7.01 11.61 -9.38
N SER A 48 8.30 11.27 -9.52
CA SER A 48 8.81 10.46 -10.63
C SER A 48 8.23 9.04 -10.69
N ARG A 49 7.49 8.64 -9.64
CA ARG A 49 6.84 7.33 -9.52
C ARG A 49 5.38 7.33 -9.97
N VAL A 50 4.79 8.48 -10.30
CA VAL A 50 3.44 8.56 -10.85
C VAL A 50 3.35 7.77 -12.15
N GLY A 51 2.31 6.94 -12.30
CA GLY A 51 2.10 6.04 -13.41
C GLY A 51 2.83 4.69 -13.29
N ALA A 52 3.62 4.47 -12.23
CA ALA A 52 4.21 3.16 -11.98
C ALA A 52 3.12 2.16 -11.55
N GLU A 53 3.23 0.94 -12.06
CA GLU A 53 2.41 -0.21 -11.68
C GLU A 53 3.23 -1.14 -10.79
N LEU A 54 2.68 -1.50 -9.64
CA LEU A 54 3.30 -2.42 -8.69
C LEU A 54 2.44 -3.68 -8.57
N ASP A 55 3.00 -4.83 -8.98
CA ASP A 55 2.36 -6.14 -8.89
C ASP A 55 2.85 -6.88 -7.64
N PHE A 56 1.89 -7.24 -6.79
CA PHE A 56 2.09 -8.08 -5.62
C PHE A 56 1.23 -9.33 -5.70
N ASN A 57 1.73 -10.44 -5.14
CA ASN A 57 0.87 -11.55 -4.77
C ASN A 57 0.29 -11.25 -3.38
N TYR A 58 -1.00 -11.49 -3.18
CA TYR A 58 -1.64 -11.30 -1.88
C TYR A 58 -2.48 -12.51 -1.45
N GLU A 59 -2.66 -12.63 -0.13
CA GLU A 59 -3.57 -13.59 0.49
C GLU A 59 -4.12 -13.01 1.79
N ILE A 60 -5.31 -13.46 2.20
CA ILE A 60 -5.89 -13.11 3.50
C ILE A 60 -5.82 -14.33 4.42
N LYS A 61 -5.11 -14.22 5.54
CA LYS A 61 -5.01 -15.26 6.58
C LYS A 61 -5.45 -14.68 7.91
N ASN A 62 -6.39 -15.34 8.58
CA ASN A 62 -6.87 -14.92 9.91
C ASN A 62 -7.32 -13.44 9.97
N LYS A 63 -7.90 -12.91 8.88
CA LYS A 63 -8.30 -11.49 8.68
C LYS A 63 -7.15 -10.50 8.46
N ASP A 64 -5.91 -10.95 8.56
CA ASP A 64 -4.76 -10.16 8.17
C ASP A 64 -4.51 -10.31 6.67
N TRP A 65 -4.17 -9.18 6.05
CA TRP A 65 -3.78 -9.09 4.66
C TRP A 65 -2.28 -9.29 4.53
N TYR A 66 -1.86 -10.26 3.74
CA TYR A 66 -0.46 -10.53 3.42
C TYR A 66 -0.23 -10.22 1.96
N HIS A 67 0.83 -9.49 1.65
CA HIS A 67 1.24 -9.33 0.25
C HIS A 67 2.74 -9.19 0.10
N ALA A 68 3.26 -9.68 -1.02
CA ALA A 68 4.68 -9.69 -1.33
C ALA A 68 4.94 -9.52 -2.82
N GLY A 69 6.03 -8.87 -3.15
CA GLY A 69 6.41 -8.54 -4.53
C GLY A 69 7.56 -7.55 -4.55
N LEU A 70 7.68 -6.75 -5.60
CA LEU A 70 8.71 -5.73 -5.72
C LEU A 70 8.14 -4.35 -5.43
N CYS A 71 8.83 -3.56 -4.62
CA CYS A 71 8.47 -2.16 -4.45
C CYS A 71 8.87 -1.32 -5.68
N SER A 72 8.47 -0.04 -5.69
CA SER A 72 8.78 0.92 -6.76
C SER A 72 10.28 1.16 -7.04
N LYS A 73 11.17 0.65 -6.19
CA LYS A 73 12.64 0.65 -6.37
C LYS A 73 13.20 -0.70 -6.82
N GLY A 74 12.34 -1.66 -7.18
CA GLY A 74 12.72 -3.01 -7.62
C GLY A 74 13.25 -3.90 -6.49
N LYS A 75 13.01 -3.56 -5.22
CA LYS A 75 13.44 -4.36 -4.08
C LYS A 75 12.29 -5.24 -3.57
N PRO A 76 12.55 -6.49 -3.16
CA PRO A 76 11.51 -7.34 -2.61
C PRO A 76 10.95 -6.76 -1.32
N ILE A 77 9.64 -6.83 -1.17
CA ILE A 77 8.92 -6.51 0.05
C ILE A 77 7.96 -7.64 0.41
N ASN A 78 7.68 -7.74 1.70
CA ASN A 78 6.67 -8.60 2.28
C ASN A 78 6.04 -7.82 3.42
N GLU A 79 4.74 -7.56 3.32
CA GLU A 79 4.02 -6.77 4.30
C GLU A 79 2.80 -7.52 4.82
N VAL A 80 2.48 -7.28 6.08
CA VAL A 80 1.30 -7.80 6.76
C VAL A 80 0.51 -6.62 7.30
N TRP A 81 -0.76 -6.55 6.96
CA TRP A 81 -1.68 -5.48 7.36
C TRP A 81 -2.87 -6.07 8.11
N SER A 82 -3.03 -5.64 9.37
CA SER A 82 -4.21 -5.96 10.17
C SER A 82 -5.24 -4.84 10.08
N ILE A 83 -6.52 -5.21 10.12
CA ILE A 83 -7.61 -4.24 10.23
C ILE A 83 -7.39 -3.45 11.53
N ARG A 84 -7.50 -2.12 11.43
CA ARG A 84 -7.41 -1.26 12.60
C ARG A 84 -8.68 -1.41 13.43
N ASP A 85 -8.53 -1.91 14.65
CA ASP A 85 -9.61 -1.92 15.63
C ASP A 85 -9.97 -0.48 16.04
N ASN A 86 -11.25 -0.13 15.89
CA ASN A 86 -11.80 1.07 16.49
C ASN A 86 -12.09 0.76 17.96
N LYS A 87 -11.13 1.01 18.85
CA LYS A 87 -11.40 1.14 20.29
C LYS A 87 -11.78 2.58 20.62
#